data_AF-A0A662HY93-F1
#
_entry.id   AF-A0A662HY93-F1
#
_cell.length_a   1.000
_cell.length_b   1.000
_cell.length_c   1.000
_cell.angle_alpha   90.00
_cell.angle_beta   90.00
_cell.angle_gamma   90.00
#
_symmetry.space_group_name_H-M   'P 1'
#
loop_
_entity.id
_entity.type
_entity.pdbx_description
1 polymer ?
#
loop_
_entity_poly.entity_id
_entity_poly.type
_entity_poly.pdbx_seq_one_letter_code
_entity_poly.pdbx_strand_id
1 'polypeptide(L)'
;MVFINIYVEIGSWVIEKPTGSGSTAIVYEAHLRENPNIKAALQVFKKELENRLGGVFVREISAISRLNHSNIVKVLDWENITLFYCI
;
A
#
# COMPACT_ATOMS: atom_id res chain seq x y z
N MET A 1 -6.25 -18.97 26.22
CA MET A 1 -5.30 -18.83 25.10
C MET A 1 -5.65 -17.55 24.37
N VAL A 2 -4.94 -16.46 24.65
CA VAL A 2 -5.19 -15.17 23.99
C VAL A 2 -4.34 -15.18 22.72
N PHE A 3 -4.99 -15.30 21.56
CA PHE A 3 -4.31 -15.04 20.28
C PHE A 3 -4.12 -13.53 20.19
N ILE A 4 -2.91 -13.06 20.51
CA ILE A 4 -2.51 -11.70 20.21
C ILE A 4 -2.36 -11.67 18.69
N ASN A 5 -3.38 -11.17 17.99
CA ASN A 5 -3.34 -11.03 16.54
C ASN A 5 -2.47 -9.80 16.25
N ILE A 6 -1.17 -10.03 16.04
CA ILE A 6 -0.20 -8.96 15.81
C ILE A 6 -0.35 -8.53 14.35
N TYR A 7 -1.39 -7.75 14.06
CA TYR A 7 -1.49 -7.10 12.76
C TYR A 7 -0.38 -6.07 12.63
N VAL A 8 0.31 -6.09 11.50
CA VAL A 8 1.30 -5.07 11.15
C VAL A 8 0.54 -3.91 10.52
N GLU A 9 0.87 -2.69 10.93
CA GLU A 9 0.23 -1.47 10.44
C GLU A 9 1.21 -0.66 9.60
N ILE A 10 0.71 -0.07 8.51
CA ILE A 10 1.43 0.89 7.69
C ILE A 10 0.52 2.10 7.48
N GLY A 11 0.94 3.25 8.03
CA GLY A 11 0.09 4.43 8.12
C GLY A 11 -1.25 4.09 8.80
N SER A 12 -2.35 4.46 8.14
CA SER A 12 -3.72 4.19 8.62
C SER A 12 -4.25 2.80 8.24
N TRP A 13 -3.42 1.93 7.64
CA TRP A 13 -3.83 0.65 7.09
C TRP A 13 -3.35 -0.52 7.94
N VAL A 14 -4.25 -1.47 8.17
CA VAL A 14 -3.99 -2.73 8.86
C VAL A 14 -3.77 -3.82 7.81
N ILE A 15 -2.61 -4.47 7.82
CA ILE A 15 -2.23 -5.52 6.88
C ILE A 15 -2.86 -6.85 7.30
N GLU A 16 -3.58 -7.51 6.40
CA GLU A 16 -4.22 -8.80 6.67
C GLU A 16 -3.37 -9.98 6.17
N LYS A 17 -3.17 -10.07 4.85
CA LYS A 17 -2.41 -11.16 4.22
C LYS A 17 -1.78 -10.73 2.89
N PRO A 18 -0.67 -11.34 2.45
CA PRO A 18 -0.15 -11.12 1.11
C PRO A 18 -1.12 -11.70 0.07
N THR A 19 -1.37 -10.94 -1.00
CA THR A 19 -2.22 -11.34 -2.14
C THR A 19 -1.44 -11.46 -3.44
N GLY A 20 -0.26 -10.83 -3.52
CA GLY A 20 0.62 -10.93 -4.68
C GLY A 20 2.03 -10.46 -4.39
N SER A 21 2.97 -10.84 -5.25
CA SER A 21 4.34 -10.31 -5.20
C SER A 21 4.88 -10.12 -6.60
N GLY A 22 5.63 -9.04 -6.79
CA GLY A 22 6.32 -8.73 -8.04
C GLY A 22 7.81 -8.61 -7.81
N SER A 23 8.52 -8.17 -8.85
CA SER A 23 9.95 -7.85 -8.75
C SER A 23 10.20 -6.72 -7.74
N THR A 24 9.35 -5.70 -7.71
CA THR A 24 9.56 -4.45 -6.96
C THR A 24 8.83 -4.36 -5.63
N ALA A 25 7.71 -5.04 -5.47
CA ALA A 25 6.80 -4.86 -4.34
C ALA A 25 6.08 -6.15 -3.94
N ILE A 26 5.54 -6.15 -2.73
CA ILE A 26 4.57 -7.12 -2.25
C ILE A 26 3.23 -6.40 -2.11
N VAL A 27 2.15 -7.05 -2.56
CA VAL A 27 0.79 -6.54 -2.44
C VAL A 27 0.08 -7.32 -1.33
N TYR A 28 -0.56 -6.57 -0.43
CA TYR A 28 -1.31 -7.12 0.69
C TYR A 28 -2.78 -6.74 0.59
N GLU A 29 -3.65 -7.61 1.07
CA GLU A 29 -4.99 -7.21 1.49
C GLU A 29 -4.86 -6.37 2.77
N ALA A 30 -5.54 -5.23 2.81
CA ALA A 30 -5.54 -4.34 3.95
C ALA A 30 -6.91 -3.70 4.16
N HIS A 31 -7.14 -3.19 5.36
CA HIS A 31 -8.31 -2.36 5.66
C HIS A 31 -7.92 -1.09 6.39
N LEU A 32 -8.75 -0.05 6.27
CA LEU A 32 -8.55 1.18 7.01
C LEU A 32 -8.81 0.93 8.50
N ARG A 33 -7.86 1.32 9.35
CA ARG A 33 -7.93 1.11 10.81
C ARG A 33 -9.22 1.67 11.43
N GLU A 34 -9.62 2.86 11.01
CA GLU A 34 -10.80 3.55 11.54
C GLU A 34 -12.12 3.02 10.97
N ASN A 35 -12.08 2.32 9.83
CA ASN A 35 -13.27 1.74 9.19
C ASN A 35 -12.91 0.46 8.43
N PRO A 36 -13.00 -0.72 9.07
CA PRO A 36 -12.62 -2.00 8.47
C PRO A 36 -13.41 -2.41 7.22
N ASN A 37 -14.52 -1.72 6.91
CA ASN A 37 -15.29 -1.93 5.67
C ASN A 37 -14.61 -1.30 4.44
N ILE A 38 -13.67 -0.35 4.65
CA ILE A 38 -12.85 0.20 3.58
C ILE A 38 -11.67 -0.74 3.39
N LYS A 39 -11.76 -1.58 2.37
CA LYS A 39 -10.69 -2.51 1.95
C LYS A 39 -9.82 -1.86 0.88
N ALA A 40 -8.55 -2.24 0.84
CA ALA A 40 -7.61 -1.80 -0.19
C ALA A 40 -6.58 -2.89 -0.49
N ALA A 41 -5.97 -2.81 -1.67
CA ALA A 41 -4.74 -3.51 -1.96
C ALA A 41 -3.56 -2.59 -1.62
N LEU A 42 -2.79 -2.93 -0.59
CA LEU A 42 -1.63 -2.17 -0.13
C LEU A 42 -0.37 -2.69 -0.82
N GLN A 43 0.21 -1.91 -1.72
CA GLN A 43 1.46 -2.25 -2.37
C GLN A 43 2.64 -1.64 -1.61
N VAL A 44 3.50 -2.47 -1.06
CA VAL A 44 4.68 -2.09 -0.28
C VAL A 44 5.94 -2.45 -1.05
N PHE A 45 6.80 -1.46 -1.32
CA PHE A 45 8.04 -1.69 -2.06
C PHE A 45 9.06 -2.48 -1.22
N LYS A 46 9.84 -3.34 -1.87
CA LYS A 46 10.91 -4.09 -1.21
C LYS A 46 12.02 -3.13 -0.79
N LYS A 47 12.39 -3.17 0.49
CA LYS A 47 13.38 -2.26 1.12
C LYS A 47 14.72 -2.21 0.38
N GLU A 48 15.16 -3.36 -0.15
CA GLU A 48 16.38 -3.48 -0.96
C GLU A 48 16.37 -2.65 -2.26
N LEU A 49 15.22 -2.13 -2.68
CA LEU A 49 15.05 -1.29 -3.86
C LEU A 49 14.76 0.19 -3.54
N GLU A 50 14.67 0.56 -2.27
CA GLU A 50 14.30 1.91 -1.80
C GLU A 50 15.17 3.01 -2.44
N ASN A 51 16.49 2.87 -2.37
CA ASN A 51 17.46 3.83 -2.95
C ASN A 51 17.35 3.96 -4.48
N ARG A 52 16.85 2.93 -5.16
CA ARG A 52 16.71 2.91 -6.63
C ARG A 52 15.35 3.42 -7.08
N LEU A 53 14.31 3.20 -6.27
CA LEU A 53 12.92 3.42 -6.65
C LEU A 53 12.30 4.66 -6.04
N GLY A 54 12.84 5.25 -4.97
CA GLY A 54 12.20 6.39 -4.30
C GLY A 54 11.86 7.56 -5.23
N GLY A 55 12.79 7.97 -6.10
CA GLY A 55 12.54 9.06 -7.06
C GLY A 55 11.53 8.71 -8.16
N VAL A 56 11.52 7.44 -8.61
CA VAL A 56 10.56 6.93 -9.60
C VAL A 56 9.17 6.81 -8.98
N PHE A 57 9.11 6.30 -7.75
CA PHE A 57 7.90 6.13 -6.95
C PHE A 57 7.17 7.45 -6.77
N VAL A 58 7.84 8.48 -6.23
CA VAL A 58 7.21 9.79 -5.99
C VAL A 58 6.67 10.39 -7.27
N ARG A 59 7.42 10.29 -8.37
CA ARG A 59 6.99 10.81 -9.68
C ARG A 59 5.75 10.09 -10.21
N GLU A 60 5.74 8.76 -10.15
CA GLU A 60 4.63 7.95 -10.65
C GLU A 60 3.39 8.12 -9.78
N ILE A 61 3.53 7.99 -8.45
CA ILE A 61 2.40 8.09 -7.52
C ILE A 61 1.77 9.48 -7.53
N SER A 62 2.57 10.54 -7.69
CA SER A 62 2.06 11.91 -7.83
C SER A 62 1.22 12.11 -9.10
N ALA A 63 1.50 11.36 -10.16
CA ALA A 63 0.73 11.42 -11.40
C ALA A 63 -0.57 10.61 -11.28
N ILE A 64 -0.49 9.35 -10.83
CA ILE A 64 -1.66 8.46 -10.78
C ILE A 64 -2.64 8.83 -9.66
N SER A 65 -2.19 9.41 -8.55
CA SER A 65 -3.06 9.84 -7.44
C SER A 65 -4.04 10.95 -7.82
N ARG A 66 -3.80 11.64 -8.93
CA ARG A 66 -4.69 12.70 -9.46
C ARG A 66 -5.74 12.15 -10.41
N LEU A 67 -5.65 10.87 -10.81
CA LEU A 67 -6.59 10.26 -11.75
C LEU A 67 -7.86 9.85 -11.01
N ASN A 68 -9.01 10.21 -11.58
CA ASN A 68 -10.32 9.81 -11.09
C ASN A 68 -11.18 9.38 -12.29
N HIS A 69 -11.15 8.08 -12.61
CA HIS A 69 -11.82 7.52 -13.78
C HIS A 69 -12.29 6.10 -13.47
N SER A 70 -13.46 5.68 -13.97
CA SER A 70 -14.07 4.38 -13.64
C SER A 70 -13.21 3.17 -14.02
N ASN A 71 -12.33 3.34 -15.01
CA ASN A 71 -11.48 2.27 -15.56
C ASN A 71 -10.01 2.38 -15.12
N ILE A 72 -9.70 3.26 -14.16
CA ILE A 72 -8.36 3.42 -13.58
C ILE A 72 -8.49 3.19 -12.10
N VAL A 73 -7.65 2.30 -11.54
CA VAL A 73 -7.71 2.02 -10.11
C VAL A 73 -7.29 3.27 -9.34
N LYS A 74 -8.14 3.66 -8.38
CA LYS A 74 -7.98 4.91 -7.63
C LYS A 74 -6.97 4.72 -6.51
N VAL A 75 -5.98 5.61 -6.42
CA VAL A 75 -5.13 5.69 -5.23
C VAL A 75 -5.92 6.28 -4.07
N LEU A 76 -5.98 5.56 -2.96
CA LEU A 76 -6.68 5.98 -1.74
C LEU A 76 -5.74 6.72 -0.78
N ASP A 77 -4.48 6.29 -0.70
CA ASP A 77 -3.44 6.84 0.18
C ASP A 77 -2.04 6.42 -0.32
N TRP A 78 -1.01 7.15 0.09
CA TRP A 78 0.39 6.80 -0.19
C TRP A 78 1.35 7.53 0.74
N GLU A 79 2.50 6.91 1.03
CA GLU A 79 3.57 7.53 1.81
C GLU A 79 4.93 7.27 1.16
N ASN A 80 5.76 8.31 1.08
CA ASN A 80 7.10 8.22 0.52
C ASN A 80 8.09 7.52 1.47
N ILE A 81 7.97 7.74 2.79
CA ILE A 81 8.94 7.21 3.77
C ILE A 81 8.88 5.68 3.81
N THR A 82 7.68 5.14 3.85
CA THR A 82 7.45 3.69 3.89
C THR A 82 7.34 3.08 2.48
N LEU A 83 7.43 3.90 1.43
CA LEU A 83 7.20 3.55 0.02
C LEU A 83 6.01 2.60 -0.15
N PHE A 84 4.81 3.10 0.13
CA PHE A 84 3.58 2.36 -0.15
C PHE A 84 2.56 3.24 -0.85
N TYR A 85 1.64 2.58 -1.55
CA TYR A 85 0.37 3.17 -1.94
C TYR A 85 -0.73 2.12 -1.85
N CYS A 86 -1.96 2.57 -1.64
CA CYS A 86 -3.13 1.70 -1.62
C CYS A 86 -4.14 2.10 -2.68
N ILE A 87 -4.80 1.08 -3.22
CA ILE A 87 -5.74 1.16 -4.34
C ILE A 87 -7.02 0.35 -4.05
#